data_AF-A0A1M4XBA4-F1
#
_entry.id   AF-A0A1M4XBA4-F1
#
_cell.length_a   1.000
_cell.length_b   1.000
_cell.length_c   1.000
_cell.angle_alpha   90.00
_cell.angle_beta   90.00
_cell.angle_gamma   90.00
#
_symmetry.space_group_name_H-M   'P 1'
#
loop_
_entity.id
_entity.type
_entity.pdbx_description
1 polymer ?
#
loop_
_entity_poly.entity_id
_entity_poly.type
_entity_poly.pdbx_seq_one_letter_code
_entity_poly.pdbx_strand_id
1 'polypeptide(L)'
;MNIKLFFLSIFSFLILTSCSDDDFGIPVELEGDFANGIFILNEGNSAGGSLSFMTSDFSEITQNAYQSVNPDDDLGLFVQSIFFDEQFAYIISNGSNMITIVNRYTLEFVDRIDSGLNVPRYGLILNGKAYVTNQADFSTTADDYVAVIDLASRTLENTIVLGNYAEKIYEFENKIYVQNASYGFGNQISKLNIENQTVEQNLSFSSAISDTYLSNGNLYVLAQDEITQVNLTNFQTSSTWSLAETHVGASRLAVEGNAIYFTSSNSVYNFTTSDDTISETALFNYETTSAFGTFYGFDVHNGFIYLSDGADFASNGFIQIRNSQGDLIKEQEVGIGPNSFYFN
;
A
#
# COMPACT_ATOMS: atom_id res chain seq x y z
N MET A 1 0.11 47.98 78.18
CA MET A 1 1.29 47.90 77.28
C MET A 1 1.57 46.42 77.08
N ASN A 2 1.30 45.73 75.98
CA ASN A 2 0.89 46.00 74.59
C ASN A 2 0.23 44.66 74.13
N ILE A 3 -0.99 44.66 73.53
CA ILE A 3 -1.25 44.40 72.09
C ILE A 3 -0.92 42.94 71.70
N LYS A 4 -1.77 42.06 71.13
CA LYS A 4 -3.02 42.07 70.34
C LYS A 4 -3.58 40.62 70.38
N LEU A 5 -4.90 40.36 70.47
CA LEU A 5 -5.87 40.17 69.36
C LEU A 5 -5.41 39.10 68.33
N PHE A 6 -6.17 38.11 67.85
CA PHE A 6 -7.63 37.93 67.74
C PHE A 6 -7.93 36.51 67.14
N PHE A 7 -9.04 35.90 67.58
CA PHE A 7 -10.03 35.05 66.88
C PHE A 7 -9.70 33.79 66.03
N LEU A 8 -10.34 32.70 66.47
CA LEU A 8 -11.46 31.95 65.84
C LEU A 8 -11.34 31.49 64.37
N SER A 9 -11.41 30.17 64.17
CA SER A 9 -11.88 29.50 62.95
C SER A 9 -12.34 28.08 63.34
N ILE A 10 -13.63 27.83 63.59
CA ILE A 10 -14.64 27.30 62.64
C ILE A 10 -14.08 26.22 61.72
N PHE A 11 -14.26 24.97 62.15
CA PHE A 11 -14.01 23.77 61.36
C PHE A 11 -15.17 23.61 60.36
N SER A 12 -14.97 24.09 59.14
CA SER A 12 -15.89 23.90 58.02
C SER A 12 -15.53 22.60 57.30
N PHE A 13 -16.48 21.66 57.29
CA PHE A 13 -16.44 20.43 56.51
C PHE A 13 -16.44 20.80 55.02
N LEU A 14 -15.28 20.75 54.36
CA LEU A 14 -15.20 20.80 52.91
C LEU A 14 -15.45 19.39 52.38
N ILE A 15 -16.62 19.25 51.79
CA ILE A 15 -17.03 18.14 50.95
C ILE A 15 -16.14 18.24 49.70
N LEU A 16 -15.15 17.36 49.56
CA LEU A 16 -14.38 17.25 48.32
C LEU A 16 -15.26 16.55 47.29
N THR A 17 -15.95 17.35 46.49
CA THR A 17 -16.56 16.92 45.24
C THR A 17 -15.43 16.71 44.23
N SER A 18 -15.10 15.46 43.95
CA SER A 18 -14.28 15.08 42.80
C SER A 18 -15.15 15.30 41.55
N CYS A 19 -14.99 16.46 40.90
CA CYS A 19 -15.27 16.53 39.47
C CYS A 19 -14.20 15.66 38.81
N SER A 20 -14.58 14.47 38.34
CA SER A 20 -13.84 13.86 37.25
C SER A 20 -14.02 14.81 36.07
N ASP A 21 -12.95 15.51 35.72
CA ASP A 21 -12.90 16.14 34.41
C ASP A 21 -13.08 15.01 33.39
N ASP A 22 -14.16 15.09 32.63
CA ASP A 22 -14.37 14.29 31.44
C ASP A 22 -13.25 14.67 30.48
N ASP A 23 -12.14 13.94 30.57
CA ASP A 23 -11.02 14.03 29.65
C ASP A 23 -11.54 13.51 28.31
N PHE A 24 -12.02 14.46 27.50
CA PHE A 24 -12.27 14.26 26.08
C PHE A 24 -11.02 13.59 25.52
N GLY A 25 -11.15 12.33 25.13
CA GLY A 25 -10.03 11.46 24.73
C GLY A 25 -8.99 12.24 23.94
N ILE A 26 -7.87 12.53 24.60
CA ILE A 26 -6.68 13.02 23.94
C ILE A 26 -6.40 12.02 22.80
N PRO A 27 -6.26 12.45 21.55
CA PRO A 27 -5.82 11.56 20.49
C PRO A 27 -4.54 10.89 20.98
N VAL A 28 -4.51 9.55 21.00
CA VAL A 28 -3.27 8.83 21.30
C VAL A 28 -2.26 9.31 20.27
N GLU A 29 -1.28 10.12 20.70
CA GLU A 29 -0.15 10.45 19.84
C GLU A 29 0.57 9.13 19.59
N LEU A 30 0.56 8.67 18.34
CA LEU A 30 1.36 7.53 17.94
C LEU A 30 2.82 7.97 18.05
N GLU A 31 3.51 7.51 19.09
CA GLU A 31 4.90 7.85 19.36
C GLU A 31 5.85 7.02 18.49
N GLY A 32 6.82 7.68 17.85
CA GLY A 32 7.88 7.04 17.08
C GLY A 32 8.37 7.90 15.91
N ASP A 33 9.66 7.81 15.59
CA ASP A 33 10.30 8.61 14.53
C ASP A 33 9.69 8.38 13.14
N PHE A 34 8.95 7.27 12.96
CA PHE A 34 8.32 6.89 11.70
C PHE A 34 6.79 6.98 11.75
N ALA A 35 6.20 7.55 12.80
CA ALA A 35 4.77 7.40 13.05
C ALA A 35 3.84 8.23 12.16
N ASN A 36 4.32 9.32 11.59
CA ASN A 36 3.50 10.24 10.77
C ASN A 36 4.21 10.56 9.45
N GLY A 37 3.99 9.74 8.44
CA GLY A 37 4.67 9.95 7.17
C GLY A 37 4.42 8.87 6.13
N ILE A 38 5.37 8.75 5.22
CA ILE A 38 5.26 7.93 4.03
C ILE A 38 6.48 7.04 3.97
N PHE A 39 6.25 5.74 3.95
CA PHE A 39 7.27 4.79 3.55
C PHE A 39 7.35 4.72 2.03
N ILE A 40 8.56 4.83 1.50
CA ILE A 40 8.87 4.62 0.09
C ILE A 40 9.66 3.33 0.01
N LEU A 41 9.02 2.28 -0.50
CA LEU A 41 9.63 0.98 -0.66
C LEU A 41 10.50 0.96 -1.91
N ASN A 42 11.75 0.56 -1.76
CA ASN A 42 12.72 0.48 -2.84
C ASN A 42 12.99 -1.00 -3.07
N GLU A 43 12.58 -1.50 -4.23
CA GLU A 43 12.74 -2.89 -4.61
C GLU A 43 14.19 -3.34 -4.52
N GLY A 44 15.09 -2.44 -4.91
CA GLY A 44 16.51 -2.70 -4.97
C GLY A 44 16.87 -3.50 -6.20
N ASN A 45 17.89 -4.34 -6.02
CA ASN A 45 18.37 -5.26 -7.04
C ASN A 45 18.99 -6.48 -6.35
N SER A 46 19.91 -7.18 -7.03
CA SER A 46 20.62 -8.33 -6.47
C SER A 46 21.52 -8.00 -5.26
N ALA A 47 21.73 -6.73 -4.94
CA ALA A 47 22.42 -6.29 -3.72
C ALA A 47 21.48 -6.05 -2.52
N GLY A 48 20.16 -6.15 -2.71
CA GLY A 48 19.15 -5.91 -1.67
C GLY A 48 18.26 -4.70 -1.95
N GLY A 49 17.11 -4.65 -1.29
CA GLY A 49 16.21 -3.50 -1.28
C GLY A 49 16.28 -2.68 0.00
N SER A 50 15.54 -1.57 0.04
CA SER A 50 15.57 -0.65 1.17
C SER A 50 14.23 0.03 1.42
N LEU A 51 14.07 0.57 2.62
CA LEU A 51 12.91 1.38 2.99
C LEU A 51 13.37 2.81 3.23
N SER A 52 12.78 3.78 2.55
CA SER A 52 12.95 5.19 2.87
C SER A 52 11.71 5.69 3.61
N PHE A 53 11.86 6.72 4.45
CA PHE A 53 10.75 7.36 5.13
C PHE A 53 10.77 8.87 4.89
N MET A 54 9.63 9.44 4.55
CA MET A 54 9.43 10.88 4.41
C MET A 54 8.38 11.37 5.39
N THR A 55 8.62 12.50 6.05
CA THR A 55 7.63 13.11 6.93
C THR A 55 6.38 13.55 6.15
N SER A 56 5.22 13.55 6.79
CA SER A 56 3.93 13.88 6.13
C SER A 56 3.85 15.29 5.55
N ASP A 57 4.69 16.22 6.01
CA ASP A 57 4.84 17.57 5.47
C ASP A 57 5.91 17.69 4.36
N PHE A 58 6.52 16.57 3.97
CA PHE A 58 7.55 16.43 2.94
C PHE A 58 8.85 17.20 3.23
N SER A 59 9.06 17.62 4.48
CA SER A 59 10.21 18.42 4.89
C SER A 59 11.49 17.60 5.04
N GLU A 60 11.38 16.37 5.55
CA GLU A 60 12.52 15.50 5.85
C GLU A 60 12.38 14.15 5.16
N ILE A 61 13.53 13.57 4.79
CA ILE A 61 13.62 12.20 4.29
C ILE A 61 14.77 11.45 4.97
N THR A 62 14.48 10.24 5.40
CA THR A 62 15.44 9.27 5.92
C THR A 62 15.55 8.13 4.92
N GLN A 63 16.57 8.15 4.08
CA GLN A 63 16.90 7.01 3.23
C GLN A 63 17.46 5.85 4.07
N ASN A 64 17.18 4.61 3.67
CA ASN A 64 17.57 3.40 4.41
C ASN A 64 17.10 3.41 5.87
N ALA A 65 15.88 3.90 6.11
CA ALA A 65 15.23 4.01 7.41
C ALA A 65 15.30 2.69 8.20
N TYR A 66 14.99 1.55 7.56
CA TYR A 66 15.10 0.24 8.21
C TYR A 66 16.53 -0.07 8.71
N GLN A 67 17.54 0.11 7.84
CA GLN A 67 18.93 -0.17 8.16
C GLN A 67 19.46 0.76 9.26
N SER A 68 18.96 2.00 9.33
CA SER A 68 19.36 2.97 10.34
C SER A 68 18.96 2.55 11.75
N VAL A 69 17.86 1.80 11.88
CA VAL A 69 17.35 1.26 13.15
C VAL A 69 17.91 -0.15 13.41
N ASN A 70 18.09 -0.96 12.37
CA ASN A 70 18.53 -2.35 12.45
C ASN A 70 19.85 -2.56 11.69
N PRO A 71 21.00 -2.08 12.20
CA PRO A 71 22.26 -2.03 11.45
C PRO A 71 22.86 -3.39 11.09
N ASP A 72 22.45 -4.46 11.79
CA ASP A 72 22.96 -5.82 11.60
C ASP A 72 22.00 -6.74 10.81
N ASP A 73 20.91 -6.20 10.25
CA ASP A 73 19.91 -6.95 9.47
C ASP A 73 19.57 -6.24 8.14
N ASP A 74 18.93 -6.93 7.21
CA ASP A 74 18.51 -6.40 5.90
C ASP A 74 17.07 -6.81 5.53
N LEU A 75 16.50 -6.16 4.50
CA LEU A 75 15.14 -6.43 4.01
C LEU A 75 15.08 -7.53 2.94
N GLY A 76 16.20 -8.14 2.56
CA GLY A 76 16.29 -9.11 1.48
C GLY A 76 16.31 -8.49 0.08
N LEU A 77 16.08 -9.34 -0.91
CA LEU A 77 16.20 -9.03 -2.34
C LEU A 77 14.81 -8.75 -2.95
N PHE A 78 14.74 -7.79 -3.86
CA PHE A 78 13.52 -7.48 -4.61
C PHE A 78 12.32 -7.26 -3.68
N VAL A 79 12.44 -6.24 -2.82
CA VAL A 79 11.45 -5.94 -1.78
C VAL A 79 10.16 -5.45 -2.45
N GLN A 80 9.10 -6.22 -2.29
CA GLN A 80 7.97 -6.21 -3.21
C GLN A 80 6.80 -5.37 -2.73
N SER A 81 6.43 -5.49 -1.45
CA SER A 81 5.29 -4.77 -0.90
C SER A 81 5.33 -4.71 0.63
N ILE A 82 4.48 -3.86 1.20
CA ILE A 82 4.18 -3.78 2.62
C ILE A 82 2.67 -3.96 2.83
N PHE A 83 2.30 -4.63 3.91
CA PHE A 83 0.97 -4.57 4.48
C PHE A 83 1.06 -4.35 5.99
N PHE A 84 -0.03 -3.89 6.61
CA PHE A 84 -0.01 -3.43 8.00
C PHE A 84 -1.12 -4.08 8.83
N ASP A 85 -0.89 -4.12 10.14
CA ASP A 85 -1.96 -4.06 11.15
C ASP A 85 -1.81 -2.76 11.98
N GLU A 86 -2.47 -2.71 13.13
CA GLU A 86 -2.43 -1.56 14.03
C GLU A 86 -1.03 -1.26 14.59
N GLN A 87 -0.14 -2.26 14.71
CA GLN A 87 1.16 -2.12 15.37
C GLN A 87 2.34 -2.42 14.45
N PHE A 88 2.18 -3.32 13.48
CA PHE A 88 3.26 -3.88 12.71
C PHE A 88 3.14 -3.57 11.22
N ALA A 89 4.30 -3.41 10.60
CA ALA A 89 4.47 -3.45 9.16
C ALA A 89 5.10 -4.79 8.78
N TYR A 90 4.55 -5.40 7.73
CA TYR A 90 4.96 -6.69 7.19
C TYR A 90 5.55 -6.44 5.81
N ILE A 91 6.88 -6.49 5.71
CA ILE A 91 7.64 -6.12 4.52
C ILE A 91 7.98 -7.40 3.75
N ILE A 92 7.40 -7.56 2.57
CA ILE A 92 7.57 -8.74 1.72
C ILE A 92 8.81 -8.59 0.85
N SER A 93 9.70 -9.57 0.88
CA SER A 93 10.82 -9.70 -0.06
C SER A 93 10.61 -10.92 -0.93
N ASN A 94 10.30 -10.67 -2.22
CA ASN A 94 9.98 -11.75 -3.14
C ASN A 94 11.23 -12.59 -3.48
N GLY A 95 12.39 -11.94 -3.58
CA GLY A 95 13.64 -12.58 -3.97
C GLY A 95 14.26 -13.41 -2.86
N SER A 96 13.86 -13.13 -1.61
CA SER A 96 14.33 -13.85 -0.43
C SER A 96 13.27 -14.76 0.18
N ASN A 97 12.08 -14.88 -0.42
CA ASN A 97 10.98 -15.73 0.07
C ASN A 97 10.64 -15.51 1.55
N MET A 98 10.61 -14.24 1.99
CA MET A 98 10.41 -13.91 3.40
C MET A 98 9.53 -12.67 3.58
N ILE A 99 9.00 -12.52 4.79
CA ILE A 99 8.29 -11.34 5.28
C ILE A 99 8.98 -10.90 6.57
N THR A 100 9.54 -9.70 6.57
CA THR A 100 10.12 -9.08 7.77
C THR A 100 9.04 -8.30 8.51
N ILE A 101 8.92 -8.54 9.82
CA ILE A 101 7.93 -7.91 10.70
C ILE A 101 8.65 -6.87 11.55
N VAL A 102 8.17 -5.63 11.50
CA VAL A 102 8.71 -4.51 12.29
C VAL A 102 7.59 -3.78 13.00
N ASN A 103 7.90 -3.09 14.10
CA ASN A 103 6.99 -2.08 14.64
C ASN A 103 6.88 -0.93 13.61
N ARG A 104 5.65 -0.60 13.17
CA ARG A 104 5.45 0.39 12.10
C ARG A 104 5.79 1.83 12.51
N TYR A 105 5.94 2.12 13.80
CA TYR A 105 6.24 3.45 14.33
C TYR A 105 7.73 3.66 14.68
N THR A 106 8.44 2.58 15.03
CA THR A 106 9.87 2.63 15.39
C THR A 106 10.79 1.97 14.37
N LEU A 107 10.24 1.17 13.44
CA LEU A 107 10.96 0.26 12.53
C LEU A 107 11.85 -0.79 13.22
N GLU A 108 11.75 -0.95 14.53
CA GLU A 108 12.49 -2.00 15.24
C GLU A 108 12.04 -3.37 14.73
N PHE A 109 13.02 -4.22 14.40
CA PHE A 109 12.79 -5.60 14.00
C PHE A 109 12.07 -6.36 15.12
N VAL A 110 11.04 -7.11 14.73
CA VAL A 110 10.25 -7.95 15.63
C VAL A 110 10.51 -9.42 15.34
N ASP A 111 10.35 -9.83 14.08
CA ASP A 111 10.49 -11.23 13.65
C ASP A 111 10.49 -11.38 12.12
N ARG A 112 10.60 -12.62 11.63
CA ARG A 112 10.55 -12.96 10.21
C ARG A 112 9.72 -14.21 9.96
N ILE A 113 8.91 -14.18 8.90
CA ILE A 113 8.26 -15.37 8.33
C ILE A 113 9.05 -15.76 7.09
N ASP A 114 9.71 -16.92 7.11
CA ASP A 114 10.63 -17.39 6.06
C ASP A 114 10.32 -18.83 5.60
N SER A 115 9.13 -19.33 5.92
CA SER A 115 8.67 -20.66 5.54
C SER A 115 7.28 -20.61 4.92
N GLY A 116 7.02 -21.51 3.95
CA GLY A 116 5.73 -21.57 3.27
C GLY A 116 5.49 -20.46 2.25
N LEU A 117 6.55 -19.75 1.84
CA LEU A 117 6.53 -18.69 0.85
C LEU A 117 7.38 -19.08 -0.36
N ASN A 118 6.92 -18.72 -1.56
CA ASN A 118 7.65 -18.90 -2.80
C ASN A 118 7.26 -17.79 -3.79
N VAL A 119 8.17 -16.83 -3.97
CA VAL A 119 7.97 -15.56 -4.67
C VAL A 119 6.74 -14.81 -4.13
N PRO A 120 6.72 -14.45 -2.83
CA PRO A 120 5.60 -13.73 -2.23
C PRO A 120 5.45 -12.33 -2.86
N ARG A 121 4.20 -11.90 -3.07
CA ARG A 121 3.86 -10.69 -3.82
C ARG A 121 3.22 -9.61 -2.96
N TYR A 122 1.96 -9.81 -2.57
CA TYR A 122 1.18 -8.87 -1.78
C TYR A 122 0.51 -9.57 -0.61
N GLY A 123 0.23 -8.83 0.46
CA GLY A 123 -0.41 -9.38 1.65
C GLY A 123 -1.51 -8.49 2.19
N LEU A 124 -2.37 -9.09 3.00
CA LEU A 124 -3.30 -8.38 3.88
C LEU A 124 -3.56 -9.19 5.15
N ILE A 125 -4.14 -8.53 6.16
CA ILE A 125 -4.52 -9.17 7.41
C ILE A 125 -6.03 -9.23 7.52
N LEU A 126 -6.54 -10.41 7.89
CA LEU A 126 -7.96 -10.62 8.14
C LEU A 126 -8.13 -11.72 9.19
N ASN A 127 -8.91 -11.44 10.25
CA ASN A 127 -9.26 -12.39 11.30
C ASN A 127 -8.05 -13.09 11.96
N GLY A 128 -7.00 -12.32 12.30
CA GLY A 128 -5.79 -12.83 12.95
C GLY A 128 -4.86 -13.64 12.04
N LYS A 129 -5.10 -13.61 10.73
CA LYS A 129 -4.29 -14.30 9.72
C LYS A 129 -3.74 -13.30 8.71
N ALA A 130 -2.54 -13.56 8.21
CA ALA A 130 -2.04 -12.93 6.99
C ALA A 130 -2.36 -13.81 5.78
N TYR A 131 -2.86 -13.19 4.72
CA TYR A 131 -3.09 -13.81 3.42
C TYR A 131 -2.10 -13.22 2.44
N VAL A 132 -1.21 -14.04 1.89
CA VAL A 132 -0.08 -13.57 1.08
C VAL A 132 -0.06 -14.28 -0.27
N THR A 133 -0.15 -13.54 -1.37
CA THR A 133 -0.07 -14.08 -2.73
C THR A 133 1.35 -14.52 -3.06
N ASN A 134 1.50 -15.64 -3.77
CA ASN A 134 2.78 -16.27 -4.11
C ASN A 134 2.73 -16.80 -5.55
N GLN A 135 3.73 -16.44 -6.36
CA GLN A 135 3.83 -16.81 -7.78
C GLN A 135 4.51 -18.15 -8.07
N ALA A 136 5.06 -18.80 -7.04
CA ALA A 136 5.64 -20.13 -7.18
C ALA A 136 6.61 -20.30 -8.37
N ASP A 137 6.30 -21.17 -9.34
CA ASP A 137 7.11 -21.39 -10.55
C ASP A 137 6.59 -20.57 -11.75
N PHE A 138 7.38 -19.60 -12.21
CA PHE A 138 7.05 -18.73 -13.36
C PHE A 138 6.75 -19.47 -14.69
N SER A 139 7.05 -20.76 -14.81
CA SER A 139 6.73 -21.56 -16.00
C SER A 139 5.26 -21.98 -16.10
N THR A 140 4.50 -21.84 -15.02
CA THR A 140 3.07 -22.10 -14.98
C THR A 140 2.37 -21.12 -14.03
N THR A 141 1.04 -21.12 -14.03
CA THR A 141 0.22 -20.40 -13.03
C THR A 141 -0.66 -21.37 -12.26
N ALA A 142 -0.49 -22.68 -12.50
CA ALA A 142 -1.32 -23.71 -11.91
C ALA A 142 -1.01 -23.93 -10.42
N ASP A 143 0.17 -23.52 -9.97
CA ASP A 143 0.68 -23.68 -8.61
C ASP A 143 0.67 -22.37 -7.80
N ASP A 144 0.50 -21.20 -8.44
CA ASP A 144 0.24 -19.92 -7.80
C ASP A 144 -0.85 -20.02 -6.71
N TYR A 145 -0.58 -19.40 -5.56
CA TYR A 145 -1.37 -19.61 -4.35
C TYR A 145 -1.42 -18.39 -3.43
N VAL A 146 -2.36 -18.42 -2.49
CA VAL A 146 -2.38 -17.56 -1.31
C VAL A 146 -1.97 -18.37 -0.10
N ALA A 147 -0.86 -17.98 0.55
CA ALA A 147 -0.45 -18.50 1.84
C ALA A 147 -1.36 -17.93 2.93
N VAL A 148 -1.87 -18.79 3.80
CA VAL A 148 -2.66 -18.42 4.99
C VAL A 148 -1.78 -18.66 6.20
N ILE A 149 -1.36 -17.58 6.85
CA ILE A 149 -0.40 -17.59 7.95
C ILE A 149 -1.12 -17.17 9.23
N ASP A 150 -0.98 -17.97 10.30
CA ASP A 150 -1.46 -17.57 11.62
C ASP A 150 -0.51 -16.53 12.22
N LEU A 151 -1.02 -15.36 12.62
CA LEU A 151 -0.18 -14.27 13.11
C LEU A 151 0.29 -14.46 14.56
N ALA A 152 -0.40 -15.30 15.35
CA ALA A 152 0.00 -15.57 16.72
C ALA A 152 1.20 -16.52 16.78
N SER A 153 1.23 -17.55 15.94
CA SER A 153 2.38 -18.46 15.82
C SER A 153 3.38 -18.06 14.75
N ARG A 154 3.00 -17.18 13.82
CA ARG A 154 3.79 -16.75 12.64
C ARG A 154 4.18 -17.92 11.73
N THR A 155 3.28 -18.90 11.61
CA THR A 155 3.51 -20.11 10.80
C THR A 155 2.43 -20.26 9.73
N LEU A 156 2.83 -20.82 8.59
CA LEU A 156 1.88 -21.24 7.55
C LEU A 156 0.88 -22.25 8.14
N GLU A 157 -0.41 -21.96 7.97
CA GLU A 157 -1.50 -22.87 8.33
C GLU A 157 -2.00 -23.65 7.11
N ASN A 158 -2.20 -22.97 5.99
CA ASN A 158 -2.70 -23.57 4.75
C ASN A 158 -2.31 -22.75 3.51
N THR A 159 -2.55 -23.30 2.32
CA THR A 159 -2.48 -22.58 1.05
C THR A 159 -3.79 -22.70 0.27
N ILE A 160 -4.14 -21.63 -0.45
CA ILE A 160 -5.28 -21.58 -1.37
C ILE A 160 -4.70 -21.50 -2.79
N VAL A 161 -4.71 -22.62 -3.52
CA VAL A 161 -4.26 -22.64 -4.92
C VAL A 161 -5.25 -21.86 -5.76
N LEU A 162 -4.75 -20.87 -6.50
CA LEU A 162 -5.55 -20.02 -7.39
C LEU A 162 -5.74 -20.69 -8.76
N GLY A 163 -4.70 -21.37 -9.24
CA GLY A 163 -4.65 -21.89 -10.61
C GLY A 163 -4.59 -20.79 -11.67
N ASN A 164 -4.15 -19.60 -11.26
CA ASN A 164 -3.97 -18.41 -12.08
C ASN A 164 -2.99 -17.46 -11.36
N TYR A 165 -2.50 -16.41 -12.01
CA TYR A 165 -1.52 -15.48 -11.45
C TYR A 165 -1.89 -15.01 -10.03
N ALA A 166 -0.92 -14.96 -9.12
CA ALA A 166 -1.10 -14.39 -7.79
C ALA A 166 -0.44 -13.01 -7.68
N GLU A 167 -1.21 -11.92 -7.74
CA GLU A 167 -0.67 -10.54 -7.59
C GLU A 167 -1.39 -9.77 -6.47
N LYS A 168 -1.87 -8.54 -6.72
CA LYS A 168 -2.49 -7.69 -5.71
C LYS A 168 -3.67 -8.40 -5.04
N ILE A 169 -3.79 -8.23 -3.73
CA ILE A 169 -4.82 -8.84 -2.89
C ILE A 169 -5.56 -7.74 -2.12
N TYR A 170 -6.88 -7.87 -2.02
CA TYR A 170 -7.77 -6.89 -1.42
C TYR A 170 -8.75 -7.54 -0.46
N GLU A 171 -9.11 -6.81 0.59
CA GLU A 171 -10.20 -7.19 1.51
C GLU A 171 -11.34 -6.19 1.37
N PHE A 172 -12.57 -6.71 1.35
CA PHE A 172 -13.78 -5.92 1.50
C PHE A 172 -14.91 -6.76 2.10
N GLU A 173 -15.53 -6.28 3.17
CA GLU A 173 -16.63 -6.96 3.88
C GLU A 173 -16.33 -8.43 4.23
N ASN A 174 -15.14 -8.68 4.80
CA ASN A 174 -14.61 -10.00 5.16
C ASN A 174 -14.47 -10.97 3.98
N LYS A 175 -14.33 -10.47 2.75
CA LYS A 175 -14.03 -11.26 1.56
C LYS A 175 -12.70 -10.83 0.99
N ILE A 176 -12.00 -11.78 0.39
CA ILE A 176 -10.70 -11.55 -0.23
C ILE A 176 -10.84 -11.63 -1.74
N TYR A 177 -10.19 -10.69 -2.42
CA TYR A 177 -10.15 -10.60 -3.88
C TYR A 177 -8.69 -10.59 -4.34
N VAL A 178 -8.35 -11.38 -5.36
CA VAL A 178 -6.98 -11.50 -5.87
C VAL A 178 -6.95 -11.16 -7.34
N GLN A 179 -6.05 -10.26 -7.73
CA GLN A 179 -5.72 -10.00 -9.12
C GLN A 179 -5.02 -11.21 -9.74
N ASN A 180 -5.62 -11.79 -10.77
CA ASN A 180 -5.04 -12.85 -11.57
C ASN A 180 -4.56 -12.34 -12.92
N ALA A 181 -3.59 -11.44 -12.84
CA ALA A 181 -2.90 -10.90 -13.99
C ALA A 181 -1.52 -10.38 -13.58
N SER A 182 -0.52 -10.60 -14.43
CA SER A 182 0.83 -10.08 -14.26
C SER A 182 1.52 -9.95 -15.62
N TYR A 183 2.39 -8.95 -15.77
CA TYR A 183 3.22 -8.72 -16.96
C TYR A 183 2.48 -8.79 -18.32
N GLY A 184 1.27 -8.25 -18.40
CA GLY A 184 0.45 -8.23 -19.63
C GLY A 184 -0.30 -9.53 -19.93
N PHE A 185 -0.34 -10.46 -19.00
CA PHE A 185 -1.10 -11.71 -19.08
C PHE A 185 -2.12 -11.79 -17.95
N GLY A 186 -3.19 -12.56 -18.19
CA GLY A 186 -4.27 -12.76 -17.22
C GLY A 186 -5.27 -11.60 -17.22
N ASN A 187 -6.54 -11.93 -17.03
CA ASN A 187 -7.66 -11.01 -17.18
C ASN A 187 -8.76 -11.30 -16.15
N GLN A 188 -8.40 -11.81 -14.97
CA GLN A 188 -9.38 -12.22 -13.98
C GLN A 188 -9.11 -11.62 -12.60
N ILE A 189 -10.19 -11.46 -11.83
CA ILE A 189 -10.15 -11.28 -10.38
C ILE A 189 -10.80 -12.51 -9.74
N SER A 190 -10.08 -13.18 -8.84
CA SER A 190 -10.62 -14.24 -7.99
C SER A 190 -11.27 -13.63 -6.75
N LYS A 191 -12.43 -14.15 -6.34
CA LYS A 191 -13.02 -13.96 -5.02
C LYS A 191 -12.83 -15.25 -4.22
N LEU A 192 -12.25 -15.14 -3.03
CA LEU A 192 -11.98 -16.28 -2.17
C LEU A 192 -13.07 -16.45 -1.11
N ASN A 193 -13.35 -17.70 -0.79
CA ASN A 193 -14.10 -18.08 0.41
C ASN A 193 -13.09 -18.37 1.52
N ILE A 194 -13.10 -17.53 2.57
CA ILE A 194 -12.15 -17.63 3.68
C ILE A 194 -12.50 -18.72 4.70
N GLU A 195 -13.77 -19.17 4.75
CA GLU A 195 -14.22 -20.19 5.71
C GLU A 195 -13.72 -21.59 5.30
N ASN A 196 -13.81 -21.90 4.01
CA ASN A 196 -13.33 -23.17 3.46
C ASN A 196 -11.98 -23.05 2.72
N GLN A 197 -11.43 -21.84 2.62
CA GLN A 197 -10.13 -21.54 2.02
C GLN A 197 -10.02 -22.03 0.57
N THR A 198 -11.01 -21.64 -0.26
CA THR A 198 -11.05 -21.97 -1.69
C THR A 198 -11.41 -20.75 -2.55
N VAL A 199 -11.18 -20.85 -3.87
CA VAL A 199 -11.70 -19.86 -4.83
C VAL A 199 -13.21 -20.08 -4.98
N GLU A 200 -14.00 -19.04 -4.67
CA GLU A 200 -15.46 -19.06 -4.73
C GLU A 200 -15.97 -18.73 -6.14
N GLN A 201 -15.41 -17.68 -6.74
CA GLN A 201 -15.86 -17.12 -8.00
C GLN A 201 -14.73 -16.36 -8.69
N ASN A 202 -14.71 -16.39 -10.03
CA ASN A 202 -13.86 -15.53 -10.84
C ASN A 202 -14.70 -14.52 -11.63
N LEU A 203 -14.19 -13.30 -11.78
CA LEU A 203 -14.72 -12.28 -12.68
C LEU A 203 -13.70 -12.03 -13.79
N SER A 204 -14.11 -12.19 -15.05
CA SER A 204 -13.23 -12.02 -16.22
C SER A 204 -13.45 -10.68 -16.92
N PHE A 205 -12.36 -10.14 -17.49
CA PHE A 205 -12.33 -8.89 -18.25
C PHE A 205 -11.99 -9.15 -19.72
N SER A 206 -12.26 -8.16 -20.57
CA SER A 206 -12.12 -8.28 -22.03
C SER A 206 -10.66 -8.45 -22.49
N SER A 207 -9.74 -7.80 -21.79
CA SER A 207 -8.30 -7.76 -22.08
C SER A 207 -7.48 -8.01 -20.83
N ALA A 208 -6.16 -8.17 -20.99
CA ALA A 208 -5.26 -8.36 -19.85
C ALA A 208 -5.32 -7.16 -18.90
N ILE A 209 -5.27 -7.44 -17.59
CA ILE A 209 -5.27 -6.41 -16.55
C ILE A 209 -3.84 -5.91 -16.36
N SER A 210 -3.65 -4.60 -16.44
CA SER A 210 -2.39 -3.91 -16.14
C SER A 210 -2.26 -3.60 -14.66
N ASP A 211 -3.34 -3.07 -14.05
CA ASP A 211 -3.33 -2.67 -12.66
C ASP A 211 -4.73 -2.66 -12.03
N THR A 212 -4.79 -2.71 -10.70
CA THR A 212 -6.04 -2.62 -9.94
C THR A 212 -5.88 -1.73 -8.72
N TYR A 213 -7.00 -1.13 -8.29
CA TYR A 213 -7.03 -0.23 -7.13
C TYR A 213 -8.37 -0.32 -6.40
N LEU A 214 -8.35 -0.56 -5.09
CA LEU A 214 -9.56 -0.60 -4.26
C LEU A 214 -9.83 0.79 -3.69
N SER A 215 -11.04 1.31 -3.89
CA SER A 215 -11.49 2.55 -3.26
C SER A 215 -12.99 2.54 -2.98
N ASN A 216 -13.38 2.87 -1.75
CA ASN A 216 -14.78 2.99 -1.32
C ASN A 216 -15.65 1.75 -1.67
N GLY A 217 -15.12 0.54 -1.45
CA GLY A 217 -15.83 -0.72 -1.73
C GLY A 217 -16.00 -1.07 -3.21
N ASN A 218 -15.31 -0.33 -4.10
CA ASN A 218 -15.25 -0.63 -5.52
C ASN A 218 -13.81 -0.96 -5.90
N LEU A 219 -13.63 -2.04 -6.65
CA LEU A 219 -12.36 -2.36 -7.28
C LEU A 219 -12.34 -1.75 -8.68
N TYR A 220 -11.37 -0.89 -8.93
CA TYR A 220 -11.11 -0.35 -10.25
C TYR A 220 -10.06 -1.23 -10.92
N VAL A 221 -10.31 -1.59 -12.17
CA VAL A 221 -9.51 -2.53 -12.96
C VAL A 221 -9.10 -1.83 -14.24
N LEU A 222 -7.81 -1.54 -14.38
CA LEU A 222 -7.20 -1.04 -15.59
C LEU A 222 -6.81 -2.23 -16.47
N ALA A 223 -7.50 -2.39 -17.59
CA ALA A 223 -7.14 -3.33 -18.64
C ALA A 223 -6.62 -2.57 -19.88
N GLN A 224 -6.10 -3.31 -20.85
CA GLN A 224 -5.46 -2.74 -22.05
C GLN A 224 -6.29 -1.64 -22.75
N ASP A 225 -7.62 -1.80 -22.82
CA ASP A 225 -8.51 -0.96 -23.63
C ASP A 225 -9.58 -0.23 -22.79
N GLU A 226 -9.63 -0.46 -21.48
CA GLU A 226 -10.69 0.08 -20.63
C GLU A 226 -10.30 0.14 -19.15
N ILE A 227 -10.92 1.08 -18.43
CA ILE A 227 -10.98 1.08 -16.97
C ILE A 227 -12.38 0.63 -16.58
N THR A 228 -12.48 -0.39 -15.73
CA THR A 228 -13.75 -0.93 -15.24
C THR A 228 -13.87 -0.77 -13.74
N GLN A 229 -15.03 -0.32 -13.26
CA GLN A 229 -15.39 -0.31 -11.86
C GLN A 229 -16.20 -1.57 -11.53
N VAL A 230 -15.80 -2.28 -10.48
CA VAL A 230 -16.49 -3.46 -9.95
C VAL A 230 -16.98 -3.16 -8.55
N ASN A 231 -18.29 -3.26 -8.33
CA ASN A 231 -18.87 -3.17 -6.99
C ASN A 231 -18.59 -4.49 -6.24
N LEU A 232 -17.86 -4.44 -5.12
CA LEU A 232 -17.46 -5.65 -4.42
C LEU A 232 -18.56 -6.28 -3.55
N THR A 233 -19.58 -5.51 -3.15
CA THR A 233 -20.75 -6.04 -2.40
C THR A 233 -21.46 -7.14 -3.20
N ASN A 234 -21.69 -6.91 -4.51
CA ASN A 234 -22.32 -7.89 -5.40
C ASN A 234 -21.34 -8.57 -6.38
N PHE A 235 -20.08 -8.14 -6.40
CA PHE A 235 -19.01 -8.62 -7.28
C PHE A 235 -19.41 -8.59 -8.76
N GLN A 236 -19.93 -7.45 -9.20
CA GLN A 236 -20.33 -7.19 -10.60
C GLN A 236 -19.75 -5.87 -11.09
N THR A 237 -19.48 -5.80 -12.39
CA THR A 237 -19.15 -4.56 -13.09
C THR A 237 -20.30 -3.56 -12.97
N SER A 238 -19.99 -2.35 -12.49
CA SER A 238 -20.94 -1.24 -12.37
C SER A 238 -20.78 -0.20 -13.48
N SER A 239 -19.54 0.05 -13.92
CA SER A 239 -19.20 1.07 -14.92
C SER A 239 -17.97 0.66 -15.71
N THR A 240 -17.87 1.11 -16.96
CA THR A 240 -16.71 0.88 -17.82
C THR A 240 -16.45 2.13 -18.66
N TRP A 241 -15.19 2.54 -18.75
CA TRP A 241 -14.72 3.67 -19.55
C TRP A 241 -13.64 3.20 -20.52
N SER A 242 -13.88 3.39 -21.81
CA SER A 242 -12.92 3.01 -22.85
C SER A 242 -11.71 3.93 -22.88
N LEU A 243 -10.54 3.35 -23.07
CA LEU A 243 -9.29 4.05 -23.33
C LEU A 243 -9.18 4.37 -24.83
N ALA A 244 -8.77 5.59 -25.15
CA ALA A 244 -8.50 6.03 -26.52
C ALA A 244 -7.11 5.55 -26.98
N GLU A 245 -6.80 5.70 -28.27
CA GLU A 245 -5.47 5.37 -28.83
C GLU A 245 -4.33 6.14 -28.15
N THR A 246 -4.59 7.34 -27.63
CA THR A 246 -3.64 8.15 -26.86
C THR A 246 -3.28 7.55 -25.50
N HIS A 247 -4.08 6.60 -24.99
CA HIS A 247 -3.89 5.94 -23.71
C HIS A 247 -3.27 4.53 -23.84
N VAL A 248 -2.83 4.13 -25.03
CA VAL A 248 -2.21 2.82 -25.26
C VAL A 248 -1.00 2.63 -24.35
N GLY A 249 -0.94 1.47 -23.70
CA GLY A 249 0.11 1.15 -22.73
C GLY A 249 -0.15 1.70 -21.33
N ALA A 250 -1.41 2.00 -21.01
CA ALA A 250 -1.78 2.39 -19.66
C ALA A 250 -1.38 1.33 -18.62
N SER A 251 -0.72 1.75 -17.54
CA SER A 251 0.07 0.83 -16.70
C SER A 251 -0.12 0.96 -15.20
N ARG A 252 -0.44 2.14 -14.69
CA ARG A 252 -0.68 2.38 -13.26
C ARG A 252 -2.05 3.00 -13.04
N LEU A 253 -2.68 2.65 -11.93
CA LEU A 253 -4.00 3.14 -11.54
C LEU A 253 -4.01 3.57 -10.08
N ALA A 254 -4.59 4.73 -9.79
CA ALA A 254 -4.84 5.22 -8.43
C ALA A 254 -6.19 5.93 -8.36
N VAL A 255 -6.91 5.81 -7.24
CA VAL A 255 -8.26 6.36 -7.08
C VAL A 255 -8.44 7.00 -5.71
N GLU A 256 -8.85 8.27 -5.70
CA GLU A 256 -9.20 9.01 -4.50
C GLU A 256 -10.61 9.59 -4.60
N GLY A 257 -11.53 9.11 -3.75
CA GLY A 257 -12.93 9.49 -3.81
C GLY A 257 -13.55 9.09 -5.16
N ASN A 258 -13.89 10.09 -5.97
CA ASN A 258 -14.45 9.91 -7.32
C ASN A 258 -13.43 10.21 -8.43
N ALA A 259 -12.22 10.66 -8.09
CA ALA A 259 -11.18 10.97 -9.06
C ALA A 259 -10.34 9.72 -9.34
N ILE A 260 -10.21 9.38 -10.62
CA ILE A 260 -9.46 8.22 -11.11
C ILE A 260 -8.26 8.76 -11.89
N TYR A 261 -7.08 8.29 -11.53
CA TYR A 261 -5.81 8.66 -12.14
C TYR A 261 -5.16 7.42 -12.75
N PHE A 262 -4.57 7.58 -13.92
CA PHE A 262 -3.80 6.51 -14.53
C PHE A 262 -2.63 7.07 -15.35
N THR A 263 -1.64 6.23 -15.57
CA THR A 263 -0.46 6.57 -16.37
C THR A 263 -0.56 5.94 -17.74
N SER A 264 -0.09 6.64 -18.77
CA SER A 264 0.14 6.09 -20.10
C SER A 264 1.38 6.75 -20.69
N SER A 265 2.29 5.96 -21.26
CA SER A 265 3.61 6.43 -21.69
C SER A 265 4.30 7.22 -20.55
N ASN A 266 4.63 8.50 -20.78
CA ASN A 266 5.25 9.39 -19.79
C ASN A 266 4.25 10.43 -19.26
N SER A 267 2.95 10.16 -19.30
CA SER A 267 1.90 11.12 -18.98
C SER A 267 0.95 10.57 -17.92
N VAL A 268 0.43 11.46 -17.09
CA VAL A 268 -0.64 11.16 -16.14
C VAL A 268 -1.93 11.75 -16.67
N TYR A 269 -2.98 10.94 -16.64
CA TYR A 269 -4.34 11.31 -17.02
C TYR A 269 -5.25 11.18 -15.82
N ASN A 270 -6.34 11.93 -15.83
CA ASN A 270 -7.39 11.75 -14.85
C ASN A 270 -8.78 11.98 -15.45
N PHE A 271 -9.77 11.47 -14.74
CA PHE A 271 -11.19 11.71 -14.97
C PHE A 271 -11.94 11.41 -13.66
N THR A 272 -13.25 11.61 -13.67
CA THR A 272 -14.11 11.32 -12.52
C THR A 272 -15.12 10.24 -12.86
N THR A 273 -15.64 9.54 -11.85
CA THR A 273 -16.69 8.52 -12.04
C THR A 273 -17.99 9.06 -12.65
N SER A 274 -18.18 10.38 -12.68
CA SER A 274 -19.32 11.04 -13.32
C SER A 274 -19.08 11.40 -14.78
N ASP A 275 -17.86 11.27 -15.29
CA ASP A 275 -17.54 11.56 -16.68
C ASP A 275 -17.98 10.39 -17.58
N ASP A 276 -18.58 10.72 -18.73
CA ASP A 276 -19.00 9.71 -19.72
C ASP A 276 -17.80 9.15 -20.52
N THR A 277 -16.70 9.92 -20.60
CA THR A 277 -15.51 9.60 -21.40
C THR A 277 -14.24 10.09 -20.70
N ILE A 278 -13.14 9.39 -20.94
CA ILE A 278 -11.82 9.78 -20.45
C ILE A 278 -11.24 10.89 -21.34
N SER A 279 -10.68 11.94 -20.73
CA SER A 279 -9.98 13.01 -21.44
C SER A 279 -8.72 12.49 -22.14
N GLU A 280 -8.55 12.81 -23.42
CA GLU A 280 -7.31 12.55 -24.16
C GLU A 280 -6.19 13.57 -23.87
N THR A 281 -6.49 14.62 -23.11
CA THR A 281 -5.49 15.59 -22.65
C THR A 281 -4.90 15.12 -21.32
N ALA A 282 -3.59 14.94 -21.28
CA ALA A 282 -2.86 14.61 -20.06
C ALA A 282 -3.02 15.72 -19.01
N LEU A 283 -3.16 15.33 -17.75
CA LEU A 283 -3.09 16.25 -16.61
C LEU A 283 -1.71 16.89 -16.54
N PHE A 284 -0.66 16.08 -16.70
CA PHE A 284 0.72 16.55 -16.89
C PHE A 284 1.57 15.47 -17.58
N ASN A 285 2.71 15.90 -18.10
CA ASN A 285 3.76 15.02 -18.62
C ASN A 285 4.91 14.96 -17.62
N TYR A 286 5.48 13.77 -17.46
CA TYR A 286 6.66 13.50 -16.65
C TYR A 286 7.87 13.35 -17.57
N GLU A 287 8.87 14.22 -17.38
CA GLU A 287 10.10 14.17 -18.15
C GLU A 287 11.07 13.18 -17.54
N THR A 288 11.46 12.16 -18.30
CA THR A 288 12.39 11.12 -17.85
C THR A 288 13.20 10.55 -19.00
N THR A 289 14.43 10.13 -18.68
CA THR A 289 15.29 9.36 -19.57
C THR A 289 15.32 7.88 -19.21
N SER A 290 14.56 7.45 -18.20
CA SER A 290 14.44 6.04 -17.85
C SER A 290 13.71 5.27 -18.95
N ALA A 291 14.27 4.12 -19.32
CA ALA A 291 13.65 3.25 -20.31
C ALA A 291 12.52 2.40 -19.71
N PHE A 292 12.61 2.05 -18.42
CA PHE A 292 11.74 1.06 -17.77
C PHE A 292 11.32 1.45 -16.34
N GLY A 293 11.89 2.52 -15.79
CA GLY A 293 11.66 3.00 -14.43
C GLY A 293 10.54 4.02 -14.33
N THR A 294 10.05 4.59 -15.43
CA THR A 294 8.98 5.58 -15.41
C THR A 294 7.72 5.03 -14.73
N PHE A 295 7.20 5.77 -13.75
CA PHE A 295 6.04 5.36 -12.94
C PHE A 295 6.22 3.98 -12.29
N TYR A 296 7.41 3.69 -11.78
CA TYR A 296 7.69 2.40 -11.13
C TYR A 296 6.76 2.17 -9.94
N GLY A 297 6.50 3.22 -9.18
CA GLY A 297 5.41 3.37 -8.23
C GLY A 297 4.53 4.57 -8.59
N PHE A 298 3.26 4.48 -8.26
CA PHE A 298 2.26 5.51 -8.52
C PHE A 298 1.11 5.37 -7.54
N ASP A 299 0.74 6.45 -6.87
CA ASP A 299 -0.39 6.48 -5.92
C ASP A 299 -0.98 7.88 -5.79
N VAL A 300 -2.19 8.00 -5.24
CA VAL A 300 -2.85 9.27 -4.92
C VAL A 300 -3.40 9.22 -3.52
N HIS A 301 -2.99 10.19 -2.69
CA HIS A 301 -3.41 10.26 -1.30
C HIS A 301 -3.43 11.69 -0.76
N ASN A 302 -4.52 12.04 -0.08
CA ASN A 302 -4.81 13.35 0.48
C ASN A 302 -4.65 14.49 -0.54
N GLY A 303 -5.14 14.28 -1.76
CA GLY A 303 -5.09 15.26 -2.85
C GLY A 303 -3.71 15.46 -3.50
N PHE A 304 -2.73 14.62 -3.13
CA PHE A 304 -1.40 14.58 -3.75
C PHE A 304 -1.23 13.36 -4.63
N ILE A 305 -0.54 13.54 -5.75
CA ILE A 305 -0.15 12.49 -6.68
C ILE A 305 1.32 12.16 -6.41
N TYR A 306 1.58 10.91 -6.07
CA TYR A 306 2.90 10.35 -5.81
C TYR A 306 3.30 9.50 -7.00
N LEU A 307 4.49 9.74 -7.52
CA LEU A 307 5.06 8.92 -8.59
C LEU A 307 6.54 8.71 -8.32
N SER A 308 7.07 7.60 -8.81
CA SER A 308 8.48 7.32 -8.72
C SER A 308 9.07 6.86 -10.06
N ASP A 309 10.37 7.07 -10.18
CA ASP A 309 11.18 6.62 -11.30
C ASP A 309 12.33 5.74 -10.81
N GLY A 310 12.37 4.50 -11.32
CA GLY A 310 13.41 3.50 -11.04
C GLY A 310 14.79 3.81 -11.62
N ALA A 311 14.93 4.87 -12.42
CA ALA A 311 16.12 5.23 -13.18
C ALA A 311 16.60 4.07 -14.06
N ASP A 312 17.75 3.47 -13.74
CA ASP A 312 18.34 2.34 -14.47
C ASP A 312 18.34 1.03 -13.65
N PHE A 313 17.68 1.01 -12.49
CA PHE A 313 17.68 -0.09 -11.51
C PHE A 313 19.08 -0.47 -10.98
N ALA A 314 20.06 0.41 -11.15
CA ALA A 314 21.42 0.28 -10.63
C ALA A 314 21.82 1.48 -9.77
N SER A 315 21.49 2.70 -10.18
CA SER A 315 21.56 3.90 -9.38
C SER A 315 20.28 4.12 -8.57
N ASN A 316 20.36 5.04 -7.62
CA ASN A 316 19.20 5.56 -6.91
C ASN A 316 18.14 6.07 -7.90
N GLY A 317 16.88 5.83 -7.56
CA GLY A 317 15.72 6.39 -8.24
C GLY A 317 15.26 7.69 -7.58
N PHE A 318 14.14 8.21 -8.07
CA PHE A 318 13.57 9.47 -7.60
C PHE A 318 12.07 9.33 -7.38
N ILE A 319 11.52 10.19 -6.54
CA ILE A 319 10.08 10.39 -6.41
C ILE A 319 9.71 11.84 -6.75
N GLN A 320 8.49 12.03 -7.25
CA GLN A 320 7.85 13.33 -7.30
C GLN A 320 6.51 13.30 -6.58
N ILE A 321 6.24 14.38 -5.85
CA ILE A 321 4.95 14.66 -5.24
C ILE A 321 4.38 15.87 -5.95
N ARG A 322 3.16 15.74 -6.46
CA ARG A 322 2.43 16.79 -7.18
C ARG A 322 1.07 17.03 -6.54
N ASN A 323 0.54 18.25 -6.67
CA ASN A 323 -0.85 18.50 -6.27
C ASN A 323 -1.83 17.87 -7.28
N SER A 324 -3.13 17.94 -6.98
CA SER A 324 -4.20 17.45 -7.86
C SER A 324 -4.30 18.14 -9.24
N GLN A 325 -3.64 19.29 -9.42
CA GLN A 325 -3.53 20.02 -10.68
C GLN A 325 -2.29 19.62 -11.49
N GLY A 326 -1.42 18.77 -10.93
CA GLY A 326 -0.18 18.33 -11.56
C GLY A 326 1.03 19.22 -11.30
N ASP A 327 0.92 20.27 -10.47
CA ASP A 327 2.06 21.12 -10.13
C ASP A 327 3.03 20.38 -9.19
N LEU A 328 4.33 20.53 -9.45
CA LEU A 328 5.39 19.93 -8.63
C LEU A 328 5.46 20.57 -7.25
N ILE A 329 5.37 19.74 -6.22
CA ILE A 329 5.53 20.11 -4.81
C ILE A 329 6.93 19.72 -4.31
N LYS A 330 7.33 18.48 -4.61
CA LYS A 330 8.62 17.93 -4.17
C LYS A 330 9.19 16.99 -5.24
N GLU A 331 10.49 17.04 -5.41
CA GLU A 331 11.28 16.00 -6.06
C GLU A 331 12.39 15.58 -5.09
N GLN A 332 12.63 14.27 -5.00
CA GLN A 332 13.58 13.74 -4.02
C GLN A 332 14.21 12.44 -4.53
N GLU A 333 15.54 12.34 -4.43
CA GLU A 333 16.28 11.08 -4.63
C GLU A 333 16.01 10.12 -3.45
N VAL A 334 15.81 8.85 -3.77
CA VAL A 334 15.53 7.75 -2.82
C VAL A 334 16.41 6.54 -3.12
N GLY A 335 16.03 5.33 -2.69
CA GLY A 335 16.78 4.11 -2.99
C GLY A 335 16.65 3.62 -4.43
N ILE A 336 17.19 2.45 -4.71
CA ILE A 336 17.16 1.82 -6.04
C ILE A 336 15.77 1.21 -6.30
N GLY A 337 15.14 1.56 -7.42
CA GLY A 337 13.83 1.01 -7.80
C GLY A 337 12.70 1.30 -6.82
N PRO A 338 12.39 2.57 -6.46
CA PRO A 338 11.25 2.92 -5.63
C PRO A 338 9.94 2.44 -6.27
N ASN A 339 9.30 1.41 -5.75
CA ASN A 339 8.19 0.72 -6.43
C ASN A 339 6.81 1.04 -5.84
N SER A 340 6.74 1.60 -4.64
CA SER A 340 5.47 1.83 -3.96
C SER A 340 5.60 2.83 -2.81
N PHE A 341 4.45 3.40 -2.45
CA PHE A 341 4.27 4.34 -1.36
C PHE A 341 3.30 3.73 -0.34
N TYR A 342 3.60 3.87 0.94
CA TYR A 342 2.72 3.43 2.02
C TYR A 342 2.58 4.54 3.06
N PHE A 343 1.34 4.96 3.28
CA PHE A 343 1.00 6.05 4.20
C PHE A 343 0.84 5.46 5.61
N ASN A 344 1.71 5.89 6.52
CA ASN A 344 1.80 5.32 7.86
C ASN A 344 0.89 6.01 8.86
#